data_AF-A0A399SMD0-F1
#
_entry.id   AF-A0A399SMD0-F1
#
_cell.length_a   1.000
_cell.length_b   1.000
_cell.length_c   1.000
_cell.angle_alpha   90.00
_cell.angle_beta   90.00
_cell.angle_gamma   90.00
#
_symmetry.space_group_name_H-M   'P 1'
#
loop_
_entity.id
_entity.type
_entity.pdbx_description
1 polymer ?
#
loop_
_entity_poly.entity_id
_entity_poly.type
_entity_poly.pdbx_seq_one_letter_code
_entity_poly.pdbx_strand_id
1 'polypeptide(L)'
;KKQDKNALVFVDLLGHSKGSTYFFEQNYLKEHGALPDNPPYELIDPEARNCKIPLLGFFQSHDGIPVYQFSNGEYSYTDYDFETLKSIWYENTRLIAQGYKNNGDVFGINAFRDYFAHPVLSGITVDALKAGLGEKTPVWIYFDGNGYARPPEMTPQEYINHVKCQIYTSIIHGATGILFWNDWRKTPEVFDILLPMLKELNDNLPIVKLETKHWKAHDNLHIMIKESKDGKKYFIASNTSTTDVLSIDIPEVNKKELQPLEVYI
;
A
#
# COMPACT_ATOMS: atom_id res chain seq x y z
N LYS A 1 17.52 -9.16 24.58
CA LYS A 1 16.22 -9.50 25.22
C LYS A 1 15.67 -10.74 24.52
N LYS A 2 15.22 -11.78 25.24
CA LYS A 2 14.59 -12.96 24.61
C LYS A 2 13.22 -12.55 24.06
N GLN A 3 12.91 -12.96 22.83
CA GLN A 3 11.60 -12.75 22.19
C GLN A 3 10.51 -13.40 23.07
N ASP A 4 9.47 -12.65 23.40
CA ASP A 4 8.27 -13.20 24.04
C ASP A 4 7.47 -13.94 22.97
N LYS A 5 7.36 -15.26 23.10
CA LYS A 5 6.65 -16.11 22.12
C LYS A 5 5.14 -15.87 22.10
N ASN A 6 4.60 -15.15 23.08
CA ASN A 6 3.19 -14.81 23.16
C ASN A 6 2.89 -13.38 22.67
N ALA A 7 3.91 -12.59 22.35
CA ALA A 7 3.73 -11.24 21.82
C ALA A 7 3.66 -11.29 20.29
N LEU A 8 2.65 -10.64 19.72
CA LEU A 8 2.59 -10.35 18.29
C LEU A 8 3.35 -9.05 18.01
N VAL A 9 4.36 -9.11 17.14
CA VAL A 9 5.10 -7.93 16.70
C VAL A 9 4.62 -7.52 15.32
N PHE A 10 3.98 -6.36 15.25
CA PHE A 10 3.64 -5.72 13.99
C PHE A 10 4.76 -4.77 13.55
N VAL A 11 5.22 -4.91 12.31
CA VAL A 11 6.26 -4.07 11.70
C VAL A 11 5.63 -3.20 10.61
N ASP A 12 5.55 -1.90 10.89
CA ASP A 12 5.26 -0.87 9.89
C ASP A 12 6.54 -0.53 9.14
N LEU A 13 6.62 -0.86 7.85
CA LEU A 13 7.88 -0.75 7.12
C LEU A 13 8.18 0.68 6.69
N LEU A 14 7.20 1.41 6.15
CA LEU A 14 7.42 2.68 5.46
C LEU A 14 6.16 3.57 5.45
N GLY A 15 6.36 4.88 5.23
CA GLY A 15 5.30 5.84 4.91
C GLY A 15 4.89 5.89 3.44
N HIS A 16 5.74 5.37 2.55
CA HIS A 16 5.58 5.31 1.10
C HIS A 16 6.67 4.39 0.52
N SER A 17 6.50 3.89 -0.70
CA SER A 17 7.50 3.00 -1.33
C SER A 17 8.30 3.63 -2.47
N LYS A 18 8.31 4.96 -2.58
CA LYS A 18 9.16 5.68 -3.57
C LYS A 18 10.66 5.54 -3.27
N GLY A 19 11.02 5.35 -2.00
CA GLY A 19 12.39 5.10 -1.54
C GLY A 19 12.53 5.32 -0.05
N SER A 20 13.72 5.05 0.49
CA SER A 20 14.02 5.08 1.93
C SER A 20 15.51 5.31 2.16
N THR A 21 15.87 5.86 3.32
CA THR A 21 17.28 5.94 3.75
C THR A 21 17.91 4.56 3.89
N TYR A 22 17.10 3.50 4.09
CA TYR A 22 17.58 2.12 4.03
C TYR A 22 18.37 1.82 2.76
N PHE A 23 17.91 2.29 1.59
CA PHE A 23 18.61 2.04 0.34
C PHE A 23 19.88 2.87 0.20
N PHE A 24 19.93 4.06 0.80
CA PHE A 24 21.17 4.80 0.94
C PHE A 24 22.20 3.99 1.75
N GLU A 25 21.80 3.52 2.92
CA GLU A 25 22.67 2.72 3.78
C GLU A 25 23.16 1.45 3.07
N GLN A 26 22.27 0.70 2.42
CA GLN A 26 22.65 -0.51 1.70
C GLN A 26 23.60 -0.23 0.53
N ASN A 27 23.38 0.85 -0.23
CA ASN A 27 24.26 1.20 -1.34
C ASN A 27 25.62 1.70 -0.85
N TYR A 28 25.64 2.52 0.20
CA TYR A 28 26.87 2.97 0.84
C TYR A 28 27.73 1.79 1.31
N LEU A 29 27.11 0.80 1.97
CA LEU A 29 27.79 -0.38 2.49
C LEU A 29 28.31 -1.36 1.42
N LYS A 30 27.91 -1.22 0.15
CA LYS A 30 28.51 -1.99 -0.96
C LYS A 30 29.93 -1.53 -1.26
N GLU A 31 30.20 -0.24 -1.06
CA GLU A 31 31.47 0.40 -1.37
C GLU A 31 32.30 0.71 -0.12
N HIS A 32 31.65 0.72 1.05
CA HIS A 32 32.25 1.06 2.34
C HIS A 32 32.03 -0.06 3.36
N GLY A 33 33.04 -0.36 4.19
CA GLY A 33 32.94 -1.47 5.15
C GLY A 33 32.00 -1.24 6.34
N ALA A 34 31.62 0.01 6.63
CA ALA A 34 30.73 0.39 7.72
C ALA A 34 30.12 1.78 7.48
N LEU A 35 29.00 2.09 8.12
CA LEU A 35 28.45 3.45 8.16
C LEU A 35 29.35 4.35 9.03
N PRO A 36 29.56 5.62 8.64
CA PRO A 36 30.26 6.59 9.48
C PRO A 36 29.45 6.97 10.72
N ASP A 37 30.14 7.49 11.75
CA ASP A 37 29.49 7.97 12.98
C ASP A 37 28.57 9.18 12.73
N ASN A 38 28.86 9.97 11.70
CA ASN A 38 28.03 11.10 11.25
C ASN A 38 27.52 10.81 9.83
N PRO A 39 26.26 11.16 9.50
CA PRO A 39 25.78 11.04 8.13
C PRO A 39 26.74 11.73 7.14
N PRO A 40 27.06 11.10 6.00
CA PRO A 40 28.01 11.64 5.04
C PRO A 40 27.34 12.74 4.20
N TYR A 41 27.11 13.91 4.82
CA TYR A 41 26.39 15.04 4.22
C TYR A 41 27.05 15.58 2.95
N GLU A 42 28.32 15.32 2.73
CA GLU A 42 29.02 15.62 1.49
C GLU A 42 28.51 14.81 0.29
N LEU A 43 27.84 13.67 0.52
CA LEU A 43 27.27 12.82 -0.52
C LEU A 43 25.85 13.23 -0.94
N ILE A 44 25.17 14.09 -0.17
CA ILE A 44 23.85 14.59 -0.56
C ILE A 44 23.98 15.82 -1.45
N ASP A 45 22.95 16.03 -2.29
CA ASP A 45 22.85 17.18 -3.19
C ASP A 45 23.16 18.50 -2.43
N PRO A 46 24.04 19.38 -2.95
CA PRO A 46 24.28 20.69 -2.36
C PRO A 46 23.01 21.51 -2.09
N GLU A 47 21.99 21.41 -2.93
CA GLU A 47 20.71 22.08 -2.73
C GLU A 47 19.91 21.46 -1.58
N ALA A 48 20.00 20.14 -1.37
CA ALA A 48 19.41 19.48 -0.21
C ALA A 48 19.99 20.04 1.09
N ARG A 49 21.30 20.28 1.15
CA ARG A 49 21.97 20.89 2.33
C ARG A 49 21.46 22.30 2.66
N ASN A 50 20.98 23.02 1.66
CA ASN A 50 20.41 24.36 1.82
C ASN A 50 18.89 24.33 2.06
N CYS A 51 18.26 23.15 2.04
CA CYS A 51 16.85 22.98 2.31
C CYS A 51 16.57 22.99 3.83
N LYS A 52 15.32 23.28 4.20
CA LYS A 52 14.84 23.19 5.59
C LYS A 52 15.00 21.80 6.20
N ILE A 53 15.00 20.73 5.39
CA ILE A 53 15.13 19.34 5.85
C ILE A 53 16.20 18.60 5.03
N PRO A 54 17.50 18.83 5.31
CA PRO A 54 18.58 18.25 4.51
C PRO A 54 18.62 16.72 4.46
N LEU A 55 18.13 16.06 5.51
CA LEU A 55 18.12 14.60 5.62
C LEU A 55 17.25 13.91 4.56
N LEU A 56 16.33 14.64 3.90
CA LEU A 56 15.59 14.11 2.76
C LEU A 56 16.52 13.74 1.59
N GLY A 57 17.71 14.35 1.49
CA GLY A 57 18.71 14.02 0.47
C GLY A 57 19.25 12.60 0.55
N PHE A 58 19.05 11.88 1.66
CA PHE A 58 19.42 10.47 1.80
C PHE A 58 18.32 9.49 1.35
N PHE A 59 17.12 9.96 1.01
CA PHE A 59 16.07 9.08 0.53
C PHE A 59 16.28 8.76 -0.94
N GLN A 60 16.53 7.49 -1.23
CA GLN A 60 16.67 6.99 -2.59
C GLN A 60 15.89 5.69 -2.76
N SER A 61 15.56 5.36 -3.99
CA SER A 61 15.09 4.03 -4.40
C SER A 61 16.23 3.00 -4.36
N HIS A 62 15.88 1.73 -4.54
CA HIS A 62 16.85 0.62 -4.56
C HIS A 62 17.99 0.78 -5.59
N ASP A 63 17.72 1.45 -6.71
CA ASP A 63 18.67 1.74 -7.80
C ASP A 63 19.38 3.09 -7.62
N GLY A 64 19.17 3.78 -6.50
CA GLY A 64 19.88 5.02 -6.15
C GLY A 64 19.26 6.29 -6.72
N ILE A 65 18.07 6.23 -7.34
CA ILE A 65 17.36 7.42 -7.79
C ILE A 65 16.85 8.22 -6.57
N PRO A 66 17.10 9.53 -6.49
CA PRO A 66 16.61 10.36 -5.39
C PRO A 66 15.08 10.40 -5.32
N VAL A 67 14.53 10.30 -4.12
CA VAL A 67 13.07 10.44 -3.89
C VAL A 67 12.62 11.90 -3.93
N TYR A 68 13.51 12.81 -3.55
CA TYR A 68 13.22 14.23 -3.44
C TYR A 68 14.11 15.03 -4.38
N GLN A 69 13.52 16.08 -4.93
CA GLN A 69 14.19 17.13 -5.67
C GLN A 69 14.21 18.39 -4.81
N PHE A 70 15.28 19.17 -4.91
CA PHE A 70 15.49 20.36 -4.11
C PHE A 70 15.58 21.57 -5.04
N SER A 71 15.00 22.68 -4.61
CA SER A 71 15.12 23.95 -5.31
C SER A 71 14.79 25.11 -4.38
N ASN A 72 15.60 26.16 -4.39
CA ASN A 72 15.36 27.40 -3.63
C ASN A 72 15.08 27.18 -2.13
N GLY A 73 15.70 26.17 -1.52
CA GLY A 73 15.52 25.84 -0.09
C GLY A 73 14.25 25.03 0.22
N GLU A 74 13.47 24.66 -0.78
CA GLU A 74 12.28 23.82 -0.68
C GLU A 74 12.55 22.44 -1.33
N TYR A 75 11.61 21.50 -1.14
CA TYR A 75 11.68 20.16 -1.72
C TYR A 75 10.35 19.76 -2.36
N SER A 76 10.43 18.89 -3.36
CA SER A 76 9.30 18.18 -3.96
C SER A 76 9.64 16.70 -4.12
N TYR A 77 8.63 15.86 -4.36
CA TYR A 77 8.90 14.49 -4.78
C TYR A 77 9.44 14.47 -6.21
N THR A 78 10.30 13.50 -6.49
CA THR A 78 10.60 13.13 -7.86
C THR A 78 9.32 12.58 -8.51
N ASP A 79 8.93 13.21 -9.62
CA ASP A 79 7.81 12.75 -10.42
C ASP A 79 8.25 11.62 -11.35
N TYR A 80 7.51 10.53 -11.31
CA TYR A 80 7.70 9.36 -12.16
C TYR A 80 6.47 9.20 -13.03
N ASP A 81 6.64 8.74 -14.28
CA ASP A 81 5.52 8.14 -14.98
C ASP A 81 5.02 6.92 -14.19
N PHE A 82 3.76 6.53 -14.42
CA PHE A 82 3.11 5.54 -13.58
C PHE A 82 3.76 4.14 -13.66
N GLU A 83 4.30 3.75 -14.81
CA GLU A 83 4.96 2.44 -14.95
C GLU A 83 6.30 2.42 -14.22
N THR A 84 7.07 3.51 -14.31
CA THR A 84 8.28 3.68 -13.51
C THR A 84 7.97 3.68 -12.01
N LEU A 85 6.93 4.42 -11.59
CA LEU A 85 6.48 4.44 -10.19
C LEU A 85 6.13 3.04 -9.72
N LYS A 86 5.34 2.29 -10.49
CA LYS A 86 4.91 0.92 -10.16
C LYS A 86 6.10 -0.03 -9.97
N SER A 87 7.09 0.03 -10.86
CA SER A 87 8.32 -0.77 -10.76
C SER A 87 9.11 -0.44 -9.50
N ILE A 88 9.40 0.86 -9.29
CA ILE A 88 10.12 1.34 -8.10
C ILE A 88 9.36 0.96 -6.82
N TRP A 89 8.05 1.17 -6.81
CA TRP A 89 7.18 0.88 -5.67
C TRP A 89 7.25 -0.59 -5.26
N TYR A 90 7.11 -1.49 -6.24
CA TYR A 90 7.17 -2.92 -6.02
C TYR A 90 8.54 -3.35 -5.49
N GLU A 91 9.62 -3.00 -6.20
CA GLU A 91 10.96 -3.45 -5.85
C GLU A 91 11.43 -2.88 -4.50
N ASN A 92 11.15 -1.61 -4.24
CA ASN A 92 11.48 -0.99 -2.96
C ASN A 92 10.75 -1.69 -1.80
N THR A 93 9.43 -1.91 -1.93
CA THR A 93 8.63 -2.59 -0.91
C THR A 93 9.15 -4.00 -0.67
N ARG A 94 9.42 -4.76 -1.74
CA ARG A 94 9.91 -6.15 -1.69
C ARG A 94 11.26 -6.25 -0.99
N LEU A 95 12.21 -5.39 -1.34
CA LEU A 95 13.57 -5.42 -0.77
C LEU A 95 13.60 -5.00 0.70
N ILE A 96 12.81 -3.99 1.08
CA ILE A 96 12.69 -3.59 2.48
C ILE A 96 12.01 -4.69 3.29
N ALA A 97 10.91 -5.23 2.80
CA ALA A 97 10.25 -6.37 3.43
C ALA A 97 11.21 -7.55 3.63
N GLN A 98 12.01 -7.89 2.62
CA GLN A 98 13.03 -8.93 2.72
C GLN A 98 14.09 -8.64 3.80
N GLY A 99 14.55 -7.38 3.92
CA GLY A 99 15.50 -6.95 4.94
C GLY A 99 14.95 -7.08 6.37
N TYR A 100 13.63 -6.91 6.55
CA TYR A 100 12.97 -6.92 7.85
C TYR A 100 12.23 -8.24 8.17
N LYS A 101 12.26 -9.24 7.29
CA LYS A 101 11.42 -10.45 7.38
C LYS A 101 11.45 -11.22 8.71
N ASN A 102 12.54 -11.10 9.48
CA ASN A 102 12.71 -11.79 10.76
C ASN A 102 12.47 -10.89 11.98
N ASN A 103 11.98 -9.66 11.76
CA ASN A 103 11.85 -8.64 12.80
C ASN A 103 10.41 -8.53 13.33
N GLY A 104 9.46 -9.30 12.80
CA GLY A 104 8.08 -9.29 13.24
C GLY A 104 7.27 -10.50 12.76
N ASP A 105 6.02 -10.55 13.19
CA ASP A 105 5.04 -11.60 12.88
C ASP A 105 4.02 -11.14 11.83
N VAL A 106 3.76 -9.82 11.77
CA VAL A 106 2.81 -9.19 10.86
C VAL A 106 3.43 -7.93 10.29
N PHE A 107 3.24 -7.68 9.01
CA PHE A 107 3.87 -6.56 8.31
C PHE A 107 2.86 -5.70 7.58
N GLY A 108 3.15 -4.41 7.48
CA GLY A 108 2.29 -3.44 6.80
C GLY A 108 3.04 -2.19 6.37
N ILE A 109 2.28 -1.28 5.78
CA ILE A 109 2.72 0.05 5.35
C ILE A 109 1.52 1.01 5.44
N ASN A 110 1.79 2.30 5.61
CA ASN A 110 0.77 3.36 5.70
C ASN A 110 0.91 4.44 4.60
N ALA A 111 0.77 4.02 3.34
CA ALA A 111 0.96 4.86 2.15
C ALA A 111 -0.32 5.54 1.61
N PHE A 112 -1.06 6.23 2.48
CA PHE A 112 -2.43 6.70 2.18
C PHE A 112 -2.54 7.63 0.96
N ARG A 113 -1.59 8.56 0.82
CA ARG A 113 -1.61 9.55 -0.27
C ARG A 113 -1.34 8.89 -1.61
N ASP A 114 -0.39 7.96 -1.67
CA ASP A 114 -0.05 7.26 -2.89
C ASP A 114 -1.17 6.28 -3.30
N TYR A 115 -1.80 5.60 -2.35
CA TYR A 115 -2.98 4.76 -2.64
C TYR A 115 -4.17 5.58 -3.11
N PHE A 116 -4.36 6.79 -2.55
CA PHE A 116 -5.41 7.67 -3.01
C PHE A 116 -5.17 8.12 -4.46
N ALA A 117 -3.94 8.55 -4.78
CA ALA A 117 -3.54 8.93 -6.13
C ALA A 117 -3.62 7.77 -7.13
N HIS A 118 -3.23 6.56 -6.70
CA HIS A 118 -3.17 5.36 -7.53
C HIS A 118 -3.68 4.14 -6.74
N PRO A 119 -5.00 3.86 -6.76
CA PRO A 119 -5.61 2.79 -5.95
C PRO A 119 -5.00 1.39 -6.17
N VAL A 120 -4.51 1.11 -7.38
CA VAL A 120 -3.83 -0.15 -7.72
C VAL A 120 -2.56 -0.40 -6.91
N LEU A 121 -1.89 0.65 -6.41
CA LEU A 121 -0.69 0.50 -5.57
C LEU A 121 -0.99 -0.26 -4.27
N SER A 122 -2.24 -0.27 -3.80
CA SER A 122 -2.63 -1.05 -2.63
C SER A 122 -2.46 -2.57 -2.84
N GLY A 123 -2.86 -3.08 -4.01
CA GLY A 123 -2.63 -4.48 -4.41
C GLY A 123 -1.15 -4.79 -4.67
N ILE A 124 -0.48 -3.93 -5.44
CA ILE A 124 0.97 -4.07 -5.76
C ILE A 124 1.81 -4.12 -4.48
N THR A 125 1.44 -3.35 -3.46
CA THR A 125 2.10 -3.39 -2.15
C THR A 125 1.97 -4.76 -1.51
N VAL A 126 0.76 -5.34 -1.49
CA VAL A 126 0.55 -6.67 -0.90
C VAL A 126 1.40 -7.70 -1.63
N ASP A 127 1.41 -7.69 -2.97
CA ASP A 127 2.24 -8.59 -3.76
C ASP A 127 3.73 -8.45 -3.43
N ALA A 128 4.22 -7.22 -3.31
CA ALA A 128 5.62 -6.94 -2.98
C ALA A 128 5.99 -7.39 -1.56
N LEU A 129 5.11 -7.15 -0.57
CA LEU A 129 5.30 -7.63 0.79
C LEU A 129 5.34 -9.16 0.84
N LYS A 130 4.42 -9.84 0.14
CA LYS A 130 4.40 -11.30 0.05
C LYS A 130 5.67 -11.85 -0.61
N ALA A 131 6.14 -11.22 -1.69
CA ALA A 131 7.38 -11.60 -2.35
C ALA A 131 8.62 -11.41 -1.46
N GLY A 132 8.66 -10.37 -0.62
CA GLY A 132 9.77 -10.10 0.30
C GLY A 132 9.76 -10.95 1.58
N LEU A 133 8.57 -11.19 2.15
CA LEU A 133 8.37 -11.86 3.44
C LEU A 133 8.11 -13.37 3.32
N GLY A 134 7.68 -13.82 2.14
CA GLY A 134 7.14 -15.15 1.89
C GLY A 134 5.62 -15.23 2.03
N GLU A 135 5.00 -16.09 1.21
CA GLU A 135 3.54 -16.24 1.05
C GLU A 135 2.76 -16.43 2.36
N LYS A 136 3.37 -17.12 3.33
CA LYS A 136 2.72 -17.48 4.60
C LYS A 136 2.72 -16.36 5.63
N THR A 137 3.52 -15.32 5.44
CA THR A 137 3.63 -14.22 6.41
C THR A 137 2.38 -13.34 6.34
N PRO A 138 1.69 -13.08 7.46
CA PRO A 138 0.54 -12.18 7.50
C PRO A 138 0.90 -10.75 7.08
N VAL A 139 0.06 -10.17 6.21
CA VAL A 139 0.20 -8.79 5.73
C VAL A 139 -1.05 -8.00 6.12
N TRP A 140 -0.88 -6.92 6.89
CA TRP A 140 -1.96 -6.02 7.31
C TRP A 140 -1.68 -4.61 6.76
N ILE A 141 -2.55 -4.12 5.88
CA ILE A 141 -2.36 -2.81 5.24
C ILE A 141 -3.14 -1.73 6.01
N TYR A 142 -2.51 -0.58 6.23
CA TYR A 142 -3.21 0.58 6.78
C TYR A 142 -3.96 1.35 5.68
N PHE A 143 -5.17 1.77 6.01
CA PHE A 143 -5.92 2.77 5.25
C PHE A 143 -6.31 3.96 6.13
N ASP A 144 -6.51 5.08 5.46
CA ASP A 144 -6.90 6.32 6.08
C ASP A 144 -8.41 6.35 6.30
N GLY A 145 -8.81 6.23 7.56
CA GLY A 145 -10.21 6.28 7.98
C GLY A 145 -10.70 7.69 8.33
N ASN A 146 -9.83 8.70 8.25
CA ASN A 146 -10.12 10.08 8.62
C ASN A 146 -10.14 11.03 7.43
N GLY A 147 -9.65 10.62 6.25
CA GLY A 147 -9.61 11.49 5.08
C GLY A 147 -8.47 12.50 5.09
N TYR A 148 -7.32 12.15 5.65
CA TYR A 148 -6.07 12.91 5.50
C TYR A 148 -5.62 13.04 4.04
N ALA A 149 -5.90 12.02 3.23
CA ALA A 149 -5.65 12.04 1.79
C ALA A 149 -6.81 12.65 0.98
N ARG A 150 -7.93 12.99 1.61
CA ARG A 150 -9.11 13.54 0.92
C ARG A 150 -8.86 14.99 0.48
N PRO A 151 -8.99 15.32 -0.82
CA PRO A 151 -8.99 16.70 -1.28
C PRO A 151 -10.18 17.49 -0.71
N PRO A 152 -10.03 18.79 -0.41
CA PRO A 152 -11.11 19.60 0.17
C PRO A 152 -12.44 19.57 -0.61
N GLU A 153 -12.36 19.49 -1.94
CA GLU A 153 -13.49 19.49 -2.87
C GLU A 153 -14.20 18.14 -3.00
N MET A 154 -13.57 17.04 -2.57
CA MET A 154 -14.12 15.70 -2.66
C MET A 154 -15.08 15.43 -1.50
N THR A 155 -16.25 14.88 -1.76
CA THR A 155 -17.19 14.50 -0.70
C THR A 155 -16.67 13.31 0.13
N PRO A 156 -17.09 13.16 1.40
CA PRO A 156 -16.76 11.99 2.19
C PRO A 156 -17.14 10.66 1.52
N GLN A 157 -18.26 10.60 0.80
CA GLN A 157 -18.70 9.38 0.12
C GLN A 157 -17.79 8.99 -1.04
N GLU A 158 -17.40 9.95 -1.88
CA GLU A 158 -16.42 9.70 -2.95
C GLU A 158 -15.11 9.20 -2.38
N TYR A 159 -14.63 9.82 -1.29
CA TYR A 159 -13.42 9.38 -0.61
C TYR A 159 -13.52 7.96 -0.05
N ILE A 160 -14.63 7.60 0.61
CA ILE A 160 -14.82 6.24 1.12
C ILE A 160 -14.94 5.22 -0.01
N ASN A 161 -15.38 5.59 -1.21
CA ASN A 161 -15.33 4.69 -2.37
C ASN A 161 -13.88 4.38 -2.78
N HIS A 162 -12.96 5.36 -2.73
CA HIS A 162 -11.52 5.09 -2.91
C HIS A 162 -11.01 4.10 -1.86
N VAL A 163 -11.28 4.36 -0.58
CA VAL A 163 -10.81 3.52 0.53
C VAL A 163 -11.37 2.10 0.40
N LYS A 164 -12.65 1.95 0.08
CA LYS A 164 -13.29 0.65 -0.18
C LYS A 164 -12.61 -0.10 -1.32
N CYS A 165 -12.37 0.56 -2.46
CA CYS A 165 -11.66 -0.03 -3.59
C CYS A 165 -10.26 -0.51 -3.20
N GLN A 166 -9.49 0.31 -2.49
CA GLN A 166 -8.13 -0.04 -2.05
C GLN A 166 -8.12 -1.25 -1.08
N ILE A 167 -9.07 -1.32 -0.16
CA ILE A 167 -9.20 -2.42 0.80
C ILE A 167 -9.48 -3.73 0.08
N TYR A 168 -10.51 -3.76 -0.77
CA TYR A 168 -10.86 -4.99 -1.48
C TYR A 168 -9.79 -5.39 -2.49
N THR A 169 -9.12 -4.43 -3.13
CA THR A 169 -7.94 -4.71 -3.95
C THR A 169 -6.84 -5.38 -3.11
N SER A 170 -6.54 -4.85 -1.93
CA SER A 170 -5.54 -5.47 -1.04
C SER A 170 -5.95 -6.88 -0.59
N ILE A 171 -7.25 -7.11 -0.31
CA ILE A 171 -7.79 -8.43 0.02
C ILE A 171 -7.65 -9.40 -1.15
N ILE A 172 -7.98 -8.96 -2.38
CA ILE A 172 -7.84 -9.76 -3.61
C ILE A 172 -6.38 -10.22 -3.76
N HIS A 173 -5.42 -9.36 -3.44
CA HIS A 173 -3.99 -9.66 -3.50
C HIS A 173 -3.45 -10.43 -2.28
N GLY A 174 -4.29 -10.81 -1.31
CA GLY A 174 -3.90 -11.70 -0.22
C GLY A 174 -3.51 -11.00 1.10
N ALA A 175 -3.93 -9.75 1.30
CA ALA A 175 -3.85 -9.12 2.62
C ALA A 175 -4.62 -9.98 3.64
N THR A 176 -3.99 -10.23 4.78
CA THR A 176 -4.54 -11.04 5.87
C THR A 176 -5.44 -10.22 6.81
N GLY A 177 -5.22 -8.91 6.84
CA GLY A 177 -5.96 -7.99 7.70
C GLY A 177 -5.87 -6.57 7.18
N ILE A 178 -6.69 -5.70 7.77
CA ILE A 178 -6.83 -4.30 7.38
C ILE A 178 -6.78 -3.49 8.67
N LEU A 179 -5.96 -2.44 8.67
CA LEU A 179 -5.84 -1.50 9.77
C LEU A 179 -6.38 -0.15 9.33
N PHE A 180 -7.08 0.54 10.23
CA PHE A 180 -7.53 1.90 9.99
C PHE A 180 -6.78 2.84 10.91
N TRP A 181 -6.23 3.90 10.34
CA TRP A 181 -5.86 5.05 11.13
C TRP A 181 -7.09 5.95 11.26
N ASN A 182 -7.60 6.10 12.49
CA ASN A 182 -8.86 6.80 12.74
C ASN A 182 -8.83 7.60 14.06
N ASP A 183 -9.46 8.78 14.06
CA ASP A 183 -9.73 9.64 15.21
C ASP A 183 -11.04 10.39 14.94
N TRP A 184 -12.13 9.79 15.42
CA TRP A 184 -13.51 10.27 15.34
C TRP A 184 -13.72 11.76 15.67
N ARG A 185 -12.83 12.39 16.46
CA ARG A 185 -12.96 13.81 16.83
C ARG A 185 -12.52 14.75 15.72
N LYS A 186 -11.72 14.29 14.76
CA LYS A 186 -11.11 15.16 13.73
C LYS A 186 -12.01 15.34 12.52
N THR A 187 -12.69 14.27 12.10
CA THR A 187 -13.46 14.21 10.84
C THR A 187 -14.68 13.29 11.02
N PRO A 188 -15.64 13.67 11.88
CA PRO A 188 -16.81 12.85 12.20
C PRO A 188 -17.63 12.52 10.94
N GLU A 189 -17.70 13.43 9.97
CA GLU A 189 -18.42 13.23 8.72
C GLU A 189 -17.82 12.13 7.82
N VAL A 190 -16.49 11.95 7.86
CA VAL A 190 -15.83 10.83 7.15
C VAL A 190 -16.07 9.53 7.91
N PHE A 191 -16.01 9.59 9.24
CA PHE A 191 -16.24 8.43 10.10
C PHE A 191 -17.64 7.84 9.94
N ASP A 192 -18.68 8.69 9.91
CA ASP A 192 -20.07 8.25 9.77
C ASP A 192 -20.31 7.50 8.45
N ILE A 193 -19.64 7.90 7.37
CA ILE A 193 -19.70 7.23 6.06
C ILE A 193 -18.83 5.98 6.02
N LEU A 194 -17.73 5.95 6.79
CA LEU A 194 -16.86 4.78 6.92
C LEU A 194 -17.59 3.61 7.61
N LEU A 195 -18.42 3.88 8.62
CA LEU A 195 -19.09 2.86 9.44
C LEU A 195 -19.91 1.82 8.62
N PRO A 196 -20.80 2.21 7.69
CA PRO A 196 -21.49 1.26 6.81
C PRO A 196 -20.54 0.37 6.01
N MET A 197 -19.45 0.93 5.51
CA MET A 197 -18.42 0.19 4.76
C MET A 197 -17.71 -0.83 5.65
N LEU A 198 -17.38 -0.46 6.89
CA LEU A 198 -16.82 -1.40 7.88
C LEU A 198 -17.80 -2.53 8.23
N LYS A 199 -19.10 -2.22 8.32
CA LYS A 199 -20.12 -3.24 8.52
C LYS A 199 -20.16 -4.21 7.33
N GLU A 200 -20.16 -3.70 6.11
CA GLU A 200 -20.11 -4.51 4.89
C GLU A 200 -18.88 -5.43 4.86
N LEU A 201 -17.69 -4.91 5.19
CA LEU A 201 -16.47 -5.70 5.30
C LEU A 201 -16.63 -6.85 6.31
N ASN A 202 -17.18 -6.56 7.49
CA ASN A 202 -17.44 -7.56 8.53
C ASN A 202 -18.44 -8.62 8.09
N ASP A 203 -19.52 -8.22 7.42
CA ASP A 203 -20.54 -9.12 6.88
C ASP A 203 -19.94 -10.06 5.81
N ASN A 204 -18.94 -9.57 5.05
CA ASN A 204 -18.25 -10.34 4.01
C ASN A 204 -17.02 -11.12 4.49
N LEU A 205 -16.57 -10.97 5.74
CA LEU A 205 -15.43 -11.72 6.29
C LEU A 205 -15.55 -13.25 6.12
N PRO A 206 -16.73 -13.89 6.28
CA PRO A 206 -16.87 -15.32 6.02
C PRO A 206 -16.47 -15.73 4.60
N ILE A 207 -16.75 -14.88 3.60
CA ILE A 207 -16.39 -15.12 2.18
C ILE A 207 -14.89 -14.86 1.98
N VAL A 208 -14.36 -13.76 2.51
CA VAL A 208 -12.94 -13.39 2.38
C VAL A 208 -12.02 -14.48 2.94
N LYS A 209 -12.42 -15.14 4.03
CA LYS A 209 -11.67 -16.22 4.69
C LYS A 209 -11.73 -17.57 3.98
N LEU A 210 -12.56 -17.74 2.95
CA LEU A 210 -12.60 -18.97 2.16
C LEU A 210 -11.30 -19.16 1.37
N GLU A 211 -11.09 -20.39 0.89
CA GLU A 211 -9.96 -20.71 0.03
C GLU A 211 -10.12 -19.97 -1.32
N THR A 212 -9.04 -19.31 -1.76
CA THR A 212 -8.98 -18.71 -3.11
C THR A 212 -8.71 -19.81 -4.12
N LYS A 213 -9.65 -20.05 -5.04
CA LYS A 213 -9.49 -21.02 -6.14
C LYS A 213 -8.92 -20.41 -7.40
N HIS A 214 -9.22 -19.14 -7.63
CA HIS A 214 -8.71 -18.39 -8.76
C HIS A 214 -8.42 -16.96 -8.34
N TRP A 215 -7.37 -16.40 -8.92
CA TRP A 215 -6.98 -15.01 -8.76
C TRP A 215 -6.48 -14.50 -10.10
N LYS A 216 -6.85 -13.28 -10.44
CA LYS A 216 -6.40 -12.58 -11.64
C LYS A 216 -6.36 -11.09 -11.37
N ALA A 217 -5.21 -10.46 -11.64
CA ALA A 217 -5.07 -9.02 -11.71
C ALA A 217 -4.55 -8.65 -13.10
N HIS A 218 -5.20 -7.69 -13.75
CA HIS A 218 -4.73 -7.12 -15.01
C HIS A 218 -5.05 -5.63 -15.03
N ASP A 219 -4.00 -4.81 -15.05
CA ASP A 219 -4.06 -3.35 -14.96
C ASP A 219 -4.95 -2.89 -13.79
N ASN A 220 -6.13 -2.39 -14.10
CA ASN A 220 -7.07 -1.86 -13.12
C ASN A 220 -8.16 -2.86 -12.69
N LEU A 221 -8.24 -4.04 -13.31
CA LEU A 221 -9.22 -5.06 -12.96
C LEU A 221 -8.58 -6.15 -12.10
N HIS A 222 -9.10 -6.30 -10.88
CA HIS A 222 -8.64 -7.30 -9.92
C HIS A 222 -9.79 -8.20 -9.55
N ILE A 223 -9.58 -9.52 -9.61
CA ILE A 223 -10.63 -10.53 -9.38
C ILE A 223 -10.06 -11.65 -8.52
N MET A 224 -10.84 -12.09 -7.53
CA MET A 224 -10.62 -13.34 -6.81
C MET A 224 -11.89 -14.17 -6.80
N ILE A 225 -11.74 -15.48 -6.93
CA ILE A 225 -12.83 -16.45 -6.81
C ILE A 225 -12.58 -17.30 -5.57
N LYS A 226 -13.54 -17.31 -4.67
CA LYS A 226 -13.57 -18.05 -3.42
C LYS A 226 -14.52 -19.23 -3.56
N GLU A 227 -14.23 -20.35 -2.93
CA GLU A 227 -15.11 -21.52 -2.92
C GLU A 227 -15.28 -22.05 -1.50
N SER A 228 -16.53 -22.31 -1.12
CA SER A 228 -16.87 -22.96 0.15
C SER A 228 -16.80 -24.48 0.04
N LYS A 229 -16.84 -25.17 1.18
CA LYS A 229 -16.70 -26.63 1.26
C LYS A 229 -17.81 -27.41 0.53
N ASP A 230 -18.98 -26.80 0.36
CA ASP A 230 -20.12 -27.31 -0.39
C ASP A 230 -20.07 -26.98 -1.90
N GLY A 231 -18.98 -26.37 -2.37
CA GLY A 231 -18.75 -26.05 -3.79
C GLY A 231 -19.37 -24.74 -4.27
N LYS A 232 -19.97 -23.94 -3.38
CA LYS A 232 -20.51 -22.62 -3.74
C LYS A 232 -19.36 -21.63 -3.98
N LYS A 233 -19.43 -20.94 -5.12
CA LYS A 233 -18.44 -19.94 -5.54
C LYS A 233 -18.90 -18.53 -5.20
N TYR A 234 -17.94 -17.69 -4.84
CA TYR A 234 -18.10 -16.27 -4.56
C TYR A 234 -17.05 -15.50 -5.34
N PHE A 235 -17.40 -14.34 -5.85
CA PHE A 235 -16.57 -13.54 -6.73
C PHE A 235 -16.31 -12.20 -6.08
N ILE A 236 -15.07 -11.81 -5.89
CA ILE A 236 -14.72 -10.47 -5.42
C ILE A 236 -13.97 -9.79 -6.55
N ALA A 237 -14.47 -8.65 -7.01
CA ALA A 237 -13.85 -7.89 -8.07
C ALA A 237 -13.73 -6.41 -7.69
N SER A 238 -12.62 -5.77 -8.06
CA SER A 238 -12.44 -4.33 -7.92
C SER A 238 -11.93 -3.70 -9.22
N ASN A 239 -12.43 -2.49 -9.49
CA ASN A 239 -11.90 -1.62 -10.52
C ASN A 239 -11.10 -0.49 -9.84
N THR A 240 -9.78 -0.48 -10.02
CA THR A 240 -8.90 0.55 -9.46
C THR A 240 -8.75 1.79 -10.36
N SER A 241 -9.38 1.80 -11.54
CA SER A 241 -9.47 3.01 -12.37
C SER A 241 -10.35 4.04 -11.70
N THR A 242 -9.93 5.30 -11.74
CA THR A 242 -10.68 6.46 -11.26
C THR A 242 -11.56 7.07 -12.35
N THR A 243 -11.42 6.64 -13.60
CA THR A 243 -12.12 7.22 -14.75
C THR A 243 -12.85 6.20 -15.61
N ASP A 244 -12.32 5.00 -15.74
CA ASP A 244 -12.76 4.05 -16.76
C ASP A 244 -13.74 3.03 -16.20
N VAL A 245 -14.77 2.74 -16.98
CA VAL A 245 -15.63 1.58 -16.76
C VAL A 245 -14.93 0.35 -17.34
N LEU A 246 -14.81 -0.71 -16.54
CA LEU A 246 -14.14 -1.94 -16.97
C LEU A 246 -15.16 -3.07 -17.18
N SER A 247 -15.05 -3.76 -18.31
CA SER A 247 -15.84 -4.96 -18.57
C SER A 247 -15.33 -6.12 -17.71
N ILE A 248 -16.27 -6.87 -17.14
CA ILE A 248 -16.00 -8.13 -16.45
C ILE A 248 -16.74 -9.26 -17.18
N ASP A 249 -15.98 -10.29 -17.55
CA ASP A 249 -16.54 -11.51 -18.11
C ASP A 249 -16.32 -12.66 -17.15
N ILE A 250 -17.25 -12.78 -16.20
CA ILE A 250 -17.30 -13.87 -15.25
C ILE A 250 -18.52 -14.73 -15.60
N PRO A 251 -18.34 -16.03 -15.88
CA PRO A 251 -19.46 -16.95 -16.09
C PRO A 251 -20.44 -16.89 -14.92
N GLU A 252 -21.74 -16.94 -15.22
CA GLU A 252 -22.83 -16.98 -14.22
C GLU A 252 -23.00 -15.72 -13.36
N VAL A 253 -22.21 -14.67 -13.59
CA VAL A 253 -22.38 -13.35 -12.96
C VAL A 253 -23.13 -12.40 -13.89
N ASN A 254 -24.22 -11.83 -13.37
CA ASN A 254 -25.09 -10.89 -14.11
C ASN A 254 -24.41 -9.53 -14.36
N LYS A 255 -23.54 -9.09 -13.45
CA LYS A 255 -22.81 -7.83 -13.62
C LYS A 255 -21.73 -8.01 -14.69
N LYS A 256 -21.76 -7.14 -15.70
CA LYS A 256 -20.84 -7.17 -16.86
C LYS A 256 -19.85 -6.03 -16.89
N GLU A 257 -20.05 -5.03 -16.04
CA GLU A 257 -19.20 -3.84 -15.97
C GLU A 257 -19.03 -3.40 -14.52
N LEU A 258 -17.84 -2.89 -14.21
CA LEU A 258 -17.52 -2.19 -12.97
C LEU A 258 -17.30 -0.73 -13.27
N GLN A 259 -18.06 0.13 -12.60
CA GLN A 259 -17.83 1.57 -12.61
C GLN A 259 -16.47 1.91 -11.98
N PRO A 260 -15.91 3.11 -12.22
CA PRO A 260 -14.69 3.54 -11.57
C PRO A 260 -14.77 3.36 -10.05
N LEU A 261 -13.71 2.78 -9.46
CA LEU A 261 -13.59 2.50 -8.02
C LEU A 261 -14.66 1.52 -7.47
N GLU A 262 -15.45 0.89 -8.32
CA GLU A 262 -16.49 -0.03 -7.88
C GLU A 262 -15.88 -1.36 -7.40
N VAL A 263 -16.49 -1.90 -6.35
CA VAL A 263 -16.24 -3.25 -5.86
C VAL A 263 -17.53 -4.06 -5.97
N TYR A 264 -17.40 -5.30 -6.45
CA TYR A 264 -18.47 -6.27 -6.54
C TYR A 264 -18.12 -7.55 -5.77
N ILE A 265 -19.11 -8.12 -5.05
CA ILE A 265 -19.01 -9.32 -4.21
C ILE A 265 -20.21 -10.23 -4.46
#